data_AF-A0A1I6LE11-F1
#
_entry.id   AF-A0A1I6LE11-F1
#
_cell.length_a   1.000
_cell.length_b   1.000
_cell.length_c   1.000
_cell.angle_alpha   90.00
_cell.angle_beta   90.00
_cell.angle_gamma   90.00
#
_symmetry.space_group_name_H-M   'P 1'
#
loop_
_entity.id
_entity.type
_entity.pdbx_description
1 polymer ?
#
loop_
_entity_poly.entity_id
_entity_poly.type
_entity_poly.pdbx_seq_one_letter_code
_entity_poly.pdbx_strand_id
1 'polypeptide(L)'
;MQRSSGVSIINPAVLEQASDYQNEFVSATPFPHLAIDNFLTPAFAQALLDTFPAFERGNTVGDSGELGGKSTVDKVRQLGPAYEQLDDAIKSPEFLKAVGALTGIDGLIYDPWYLGGGTHENRNGMALDPHVDFNYHPSERWHRRLNLIIYLNPGWADQWGGCLELFRDPHVDPRPSRSIGPSYNRCVIFETSEKSWHAFDQIRLPAEQQDLSRRSIALYFYTKDRPAEETAARHTTFYVNRQLPEHIQEGHTLSRNDVANIKQLLEARDGHISMLYGENTALRKAQDRGLTGHLLYLAKRAYVRYRR
;
A
#
# COMPACT_ATOMS: atom_id res chain seq x y z
N MET A 1 26.37 16.80 -18.74
CA MET A 1 25.37 15.73 -18.80
C MET A 1 24.02 16.38 -19.05
N GLN A 2 23.39 16.14 -20.22
CA GLN A 2 22.01 16.56 -20.42
C GLN A 2 21.15 15.80 -19.41
N ARG A 3 20.48 16.50 -18.50
CA ARG A 3 19.47 15.88 -17.64
C ARG A 3 18.36 15.39 -18.57
N SER A 4 18.12 14.08 -18.63
CA SER A 4 16.95 13.56 -19.33
C SER A 4 15.71 14.16 -18.68
N SER A 5 14.73 14.59 -19.47
CA SER A 5 13.42 15.03 -18.97
C SER A 5 12.84 13.97 -18.03
N GLY A 6 12.25 14.35 -16.88
CA GLY A 6 11.73 13.36 -15.93
C GLY A 6 10.63 12.46 -16.51
N VAL A 7 9.97 12.89 -17.59
CA VAL A 7 9.00 12.05 -18.33
C VAL A 7 9.65 11.08 -19.32
N SER A 8 10.96 11.12 -19.52
CA SER A 8 11.64 10.22 -20.48
C SER A 8 11.58 8.75 -20.09
N ILE A 9 11.28 8.45 -18.82
CA ILE A 9 11.10 7.08 -18.35
C ILE A 9 9.71 6.54 -18.67
N ILE A 10 8.72 7.42 -18.88
CA ILE A 10 7.33 7.07 -19.21
C ILE A 10 7.26 6.77 -20.71
N ASN A 11 6.51 5.74 -21.08
CA ASN A 11 6.22 5.44 -22.47
C ASN A 11 5.45 6.61 -23.12
N PRO A 12 5.92 7.20 -24.24
CA PRO A 12 5.27 8.34 -24.88
C PRO A 12 3.78 8.12 -25.18
N ALA A 13 3.39 6.90 -25.57
CA ALA A 13 2.00 6.53 -25.82
C ALA A 13 1.08 6.72 -24.60
N VAL A 14 1.64 6.67 -23.38
CA VAL A 14 0.89 6.95 -22.15
C VAL A 14 0.61 8.44 -22.01
N LEU A 15 1.58 9.28 -22.32
CA LEU A 15 1.46 10.73 -22.23
C LEU A 15 0.50 11.28 -23.29
N GLU A 16 0.50 10.66 -24.48
CA GLU A 16 -0.42 11.00 -25.58
C GLU A 16 -1.89 10.71 -25.23
N GLN A 17 -2.15 9.73 -24.36
CA GLN A 17 -3.49 9.32 -23.92
C GLN A 17 -3.91 9.94 -22.57
N ALA A 18 -3.19 10.96 -22.08
CA ALA A 18 -3.37 11.42 -20.70
C ALA A 18 -4.80 11.87 -20.37
N SER A 19 -5.50 12.51 -21.31
CA SER A 19 -6.89 12.94 -21.10
C SER A 19 -7.86 11.77 -20.98
N ASP A 20 -7.67 10.71 -21.77
CA ASP A 20 -8.53 9.51 -21.71
C ASP A 20 -8.30 8.77 -20.40
N TYR A 21 -7.03 8.64 -19.99
CA TYR A 21 -6.65 8.08 -18.71
C TYR A 21 -7.17 8.87 -17.50
N GLN A 22 -7.19 10.19 -17.59
CA GLN A 22 -7.81 11.03 -16.56
C GLN A 22 -9.30 10.72 -16.41
N ASN A 23 -10.02 10.62 -17.53
CA ASN A 23 -11.45 10.29 -17.53
C ASN A 23 -11.69 8.89 -16.95
N GLU A 24 -10.87 7.91 -17.33
CA GLU A 24 -10.92 6.55 -16.76
C GLU A 24 -10.67 6.58 -15.26
N PHE A 25 -9.60 7.25 -14.80
CA PHE A 25 -9.26 7.37 -13.39
C PHE A 25 -10.41 7.96 -12.57
N VAL A 26 -10.93 9.12 -12.97
CA VAL A 26 -11.96 9.86 -12.21
C VAL A 26 -13.28 9.11 -12.14
N SER A 27 -13.64 8.39 -13.21
CA SER A 27 -14.91 7.66 -13.29
C SER A 27 -14.86 6.22 -12.74
N ALA A 28 -13.67 5.73 -12.40
CA ALA A 28 -13.48 4.37 -11.97
C ALA A 28 -14.22 4.05 -10.65
N THR A 29 -14.66 2.80 -10.52
CA THR A 29 -15.30 2.27 -9.30
C THR A 29 -14.52 1.07 -8.78
N PRO A 30 -14.33 0.90 -7.46
CA PRO A 30 -15.10 1.50 -6.36
C PRO A 30 -14.69 2.92 -5.94
N PHE A 31 -13.51 3.36 -6.34
CA PHE A 31 -12.97 4.72 -6.15
C PHE A 31 -12.00 5.05 -7.30
N PRO A 32 -11.54 6.31 -7.45
CA PRO A 32 -10.67 6.68 -8.56
C PRO A 32 -9.39 5.85 -8.62
N HIS A 33 -9.21 5.13 -9.73
CA HIS A 33 -8.05 4.27 -9.98
C HIS A 33 -7.87 4.03 -11.48
N LEU A 34 -6.65 3.65 -11.86
CA LEU A 34 -6.26 3.45 -13.24
C LEU A 34 -5.20 2.37 -13.33
N ALA A 35 -5.31 1.45 -14.29
CA ALA A 35 -4.28 0.46 -14.60
C ALA A 35 -3.77 0.67 -16.02
N ILE A 36 -2.48 0.93 -16.16
CA ILE A 36 -1.82 1.21 -17.44
C ILE A 36 -0.79 0.12 -17.72
N ASP A 37 -0.99 -0.63 -18.79
CA ASP A 37 0.01 -1.55 -19.31
C ASP A 37 1.10 -0.82 -20.10
N ASN A 38 2.32 -1.34 -20.03
CA ASN A 38 3.50 -0.77 -20.69
C ASN A 38 3.75 0.69 -20.28
N PHE A 39 3.60 1.00 -19.00
CA PHE A 39 3.70 2.36 -18.46
C PHE A 39 5.06 3.00 -18.66
N LEU A 40 6.13 2.27 -18.35
CA LEU A 40 7.50 2.73 -18.59
C LEU A 40 7.94 2.37 -20.01
N THR A 41 8.93 3.09 -20.52
CA THR A 41 9.62 2.65 -21.75
C THR A 41 10.16 1.23 -21.56
N PRO A 42 10.09 0.35 -22.58
CA PRO A 42 10.53 -1.05 -22.44
C PRO A 42 11.96 -1.19 -21.92
N ALA A 43 12.88 -0.35 -22.40
CA ALA A 43 14.27 -0.35 -21.97
C ALA A 43 14.42 0.01 -20.48
N PHE A 44 13.64 0.98 -19.98
CA PHE A 44 13.73 1.38 -18.58
C PHE A 44 13.08 0.35 -17.64
N ALA A 45 11.93 -0.22 -18.03
CA ALA A 45 11.32 -1.33 -17.29
C ALA A 45 12.29 -2.51 -17.13
N GLN A 46 13.01 -2.85 -18.21
CA GLN A 46 14.00 -3.92 -18.19
C GLN A 46 15.17 -3.58 -17.27
N ALA A 47 15.69 -2.34 -17.33
CA ALA A 47 16.79 -1.91 -16.46
C ALA A 47 16.41 -1.97 -14.96
N LEU A 48 15.18 -1.62 -14.59
CA LEU A 48 14.68 -1.74 -13.22
C LEU A 48 14.54 -3.21 -12.78
N LEU A 49 14.09 -4.08 -13.69
CA LEU A 49 13.97 -5.50 -13.44
C LEU A 49 15.34 -6.16 -13.24
N ASP A 50 16.30 -5.87 -14.12
CA ASP A 50 17.66 -6.44 -14.09
C ASP A 50 18.42 -6.05 -12.82
N THR A 51 18.11 -4.89 -12.25
CA THR A 51 18.74 -4.35 -11.04
C THR A 51 17.83 -4.43 -9.80
N PHE A 52 16.70 -5.13 -9.90
CA PHE A 52 15.81 -5.34 -8.75
C PHE A 52 16.59 -6.05 -7.62
N PRO A 53 16.51 -5.56 -6.37
CA PRO A 53 17.32 -6.09 -5.29
C PRO A 53 17.01 -7.57 -5.03
N ALA A 54 18.04 -8.33 -4.66
CA ALA A 54 17.82 -9.63 -4.05
C ALA A 54 17.02 -9.49 -2.75
N PHE A 55 16.16 -10.45 -2.46
CA PHE A 55 15.26 -10.45 -1.30
C PHE A 55 15.99 -10.16 0.02
N GLU A 56 17.16 -10.77 0.22
CA GLU A 56 17.97 -10.68 1.44
C GLU A 56 18.59 -9.29 1.66
N ARG A 57 18.59 -8.43 0.64
CA ARG A 57 19.13 -7.06 0.74
C ARG A 57 18.15 -6.11 1.44
N GLY A 58 16.85 -6.41 1.39
CA GLY A 58 15.82 -5.55 1.97
C GLY A 58 15.51 -5.88 3.42
N ASN A 59 14.65 -5.06 4.02
CA ASN A 59 14.07 -5.32 5.32
C ASN A 59 13.00 -6.41 5.20
N THR A 60 13.26 -7.54 5.84
CA THR A 60 12.38 -8.71 5.87
C THR A 60 11.64 -8.88 7.19
N VAL A 61 11.83 -7.95 8.12
CA VAL A 61 11.19 -7.99 9.44
C VAL A 61 9.78 -7.42 9.31
N GLY A 62 8.78 -8.23 9.64
CA GLY A 62 7.37 -7.82 9.70
C GLY A 62 7.05 -7.01 10.96
N ASP A 63 5.80 -6.56 11.07
CA ASP A 63 5.35 -5.73 12.21
C ASP A 63 5.44 -6.45 13.56
N SER A 64 5.45 -7.80 13.55
CA SER A 64 5.69 -8.62 14.74
C SER A 64 7.15 -8.65 15.21
N GLY A 65 8.08 -8.11 14.41
CA GLY A 65 9.52 -8.22 14.66
C GLY A 65 10.15 -9.53 14.17
N GLU A 66 9.38 -10.41 13.52
CA GLU A 66 9.87 -11.67 12.97
C GLU A 66 10.21 -11.58 11.49
N LEU A 67 11.11 -12.44 11.02
CA LEU A 67 11.44 -12.58 9.60
C LEU A 67 10.23 -13.12 8.83
N GLY A 68 9.82 -12.42 7.78
CA GLY A 68 8.67 -12.77 6.94
C GLY A 68 9.03 -13.00 5.47
N GLY A 69 8.03 -13.39 4.68
CA GLY A 69 8.14 -13.59 3.23
C GLY A 69 8.05 -12.30 2.41
N LYS A 70 8.14 -11.12 3.04
CA LYS A 70 8.15 -9.80 2.41
C LYS A 70 9.53 -9.17 2.57
N SER A 71 10.03 -8.51 1.54
CA SER A 71 11.25 -7.70 1.59
C SER A 71 10.99 -6.30 1.02
N THR A 72 11.54 -5.28 1.69
CA THR A 72 11.40 -3.88 1.26
C THR A 72 12.73 -3.13 1.22
N VAL A 73 12.91 -2.24 0.24
CA VAL A 73 14.05 -1.31 0.18
C VAL A 73 13.53 0.09 -0.09
N ASP A 74 13.68 0.96 0.90
CA ASP A 74 13.31 2.39 0.87
C ASP A 74 14.43 3.27 0.30
N LYS A 75 15.70 2.89 0.52
CA LYS A 75 16.90 3.56 -0.01
C LYS A 75 17.13 3.22 -1.48
N VAL A 76 16.14 3.49 -2.33
CA VAL A 76 16.10 3.04 -3.73
C VAL A 76 17.32 3.49 -4.53
N ARG A 77 17.86 4.70 -4.27
CA ARG A 77 19.05 5.21 -4.96
C ARG A 77 20.28 4.30 -4.80
N GLN A 78 20.35 3.51 -3.73
CA GLN A 78 21.48 2.59 -3.51
C GLN A 78 21.40 1.33 -4.38
N LEU A 79 20.30 1.12 -5.11
CA LEU A 79 20.08 -0.04 -5.98
C LEU A 79 20.79 0.10 -7.34
N GLY A 80 21.32 1.29 -7.65
CA GLY A 80 22.13 1.53 -8.84
C GLY A 80 21.48 2.50 -9.83
N PRO A 81 22.09 2.66 -11.04
CA PRO A 81 21.77 3.75 -11.95
C PRO A 81 20.30 3.83 -12.39
N ALA A 82 19.63 2.68 -12.60
CA ALA A 82 18.23 2.66 -13.00
C ALA A 82 17.31 3.24 -11.91
N TYR A 83 17.59 2.94 -10.65
CA TYR A 83 16.83 3.46 -9.51
C TYR A 83 17.21 4.89 -9.12
N GLU A 84 18.46 5.31 -9.37
CA GLU A 84 18.84 6.72 -9.31
C GLU A 84 18.08 7.55 -10.34
N GLN A 85 17.98 7.05 -11.58
CA GLN A 85 17.20 7.68 -12.65
C GLN A 85 15.71 7.70 -12.31
N LEU A 86 15.16 6.63 -11.72
CA LEU A 86 13.78 6.61 -11.22
C LEU A 86 13.56 7.72 -10.20
N ASP A 87 14.39 7.80 -9.15
CA ASP A 87 14.30 8.83 -8.11
C ASP A 87 14.41 10.25 -8.70
N ASP A 88 15.34 10.46 -9.63
CA ASP A 88 15.51 11.74 -10.32
C ASP A 88 14.30 12.13 -11.17
N ALA A 89 13.67 11.15 -11.83
CA ALA A 89 12.47 11.37 -12.62
C ALA A 89 11.26 11.70 -11.76
N ILE A 90 10.96 10.89 -10.72
CA ILE A 90 9.69 11.01 -10.00
C ILE A 90 9.59 12.25 -9.11
N LYS A 91 10.74 12.84 -8.74
CA LYS A 91 10.78 14.13 -8.04
C LYS A 91 10.74 15.33 -8.99
N SER A 92 10.82 15.10 -10.31
CA SER A 92 10.88 16.17 -11.29
C SER A 92 9.50 16.84 -11.47
N PRO A 93 9.45 18.16 -11.71
CA PRO A 93 8.19 18.85 -11.99
C PRO A 93 7.44 18.26 -13.20
N GLU A 94 8.18 17.80 -14.22
CA GLU A 94 7.59 17.22 -15.43
C GLU A 94 6.88 15.91 -15.14
N PHE A 95 7.48 15.03 -14.33
CA PHE A 95 6.84 13.78 -13.93
C PHE A 95 5.62 14.03 -13.05
N LEU A 96 5.74 14.90 -12.04
CA LEU A 96 4.63 15.25 -11.14
C LEU A 96 3.47 15.86 -11.92
N LYS A 97 3.75 16.72 -12.90
CA LYS A 97 2.74 17.27 -13.81
C LYS A 97 2.11 16.20 -14.70
N ALA A 98 2.89 15.23 -15.20
CA ALA A 98 2.37 14.12 -15.99
C ALA A 98 1.40 13.26 -15.16
N VAL A 99 1.77 12.88 -13.92
CA VAL A 99 0.86 12.14 -13.03
C VAL A 99 -0.38 12.96 -12.67
N GLY A 100 -0.23 14.27 -12.46
CA GLY A 100 -1.38 15.16 -12.28
C GLY A 100 -2.30 15.18 -13.49
N ALA A 101 -1.76 15.21 -14.71
CA ALA A 101 -2.54 15.10 -15.93
C ALA A 101 -3.27 13.75 -16.04
N LEU A 102 -2.63 12.63 -15.67
CA LEU A 102 -3.25 11.29 -15.69
C LEU A 102 -4.38 11.11 -14.67
N THR A 103 -4.40 11.91 -13.59
CA THR A 103 -5.29 11.68 -12.44
C THR A 103 -6.27 12.81 -12.18
N GLY A 104 -6.01 14.01 -12.70
CA GLY A 104 -6.74 15.23 -12.37
C GLY A 104 -6.34 15.83 -11.02
N ILE A 105 -5.31 15.30 -10.36
CA ILE A 105 -4.83 15.81 -9.07
C ILE A 105 -3.54 16.60 -9.28
N ASP A 106 -3.66 17.93 -9.22
CA ASP A 106 -2.52 18.84 -9.34
C ASP A 106 -1.77 19.06 -8.02
N GLY A 107 -0.60 19.71 -8.10
CA GLY A 107 0.17 20.11 -6.93
C GLY A 107 0.80 18.96 -6.15
N LEU A 108 1.02 17.82 -6.82
CA LEU A 108 1.63 16.63 -6.25
C LEU A 108 3.04 16.91 -5.72
N ILE A 109 3.33 16.30 -4.59
CA ILE A 109 4.60 16.36 -3.86
C ILE A 109 5.12 14.95 -3.74
N TYR A 110 6.36 14.77 -4.16
CA TYR A 110 7.10 13.53 -4.00
C TYR A 110 7.59 13.37 -2.54
N ASP A 111 7.58 12.14 -2.05
CA ASP A 111 8.15 11.75 -0.75
C ASP A 111 9.64 11.35 -0.87
N PRO A 112 10.59 12.18 -0.40
CA PRO A 112 12.02 11.90 -0.47
C PRO A 112 12.52 10.81 0.49
N TRP A 113 11.67 10.34 1.38
CA TRP A 113 12.01 9.32 2.39
C TRP A 113 11.48 7.93 2.05
N TYR A 114 10.58 7.83 1.06
CA TYR A 114 9.92 6.58 0.70
C TYR A 114 9.27 5.89 1.91
N LEU A 115 8.58 6.63 2.78
CA LEU A 115 7.98 6.05 3.99
C LEU A 115 6.85 5.09 3.60
N GLY A 116 7.14 3.80 3.75
CA GLY A 116 6.30 2.68 3.29
C GLY A 116 6.43 2.39 1.78
N GLY A 117 7.14 3.22 1.03
CA GLY A 117 7.34 3.09 -0.42
C GLY A 117 8.56 2.24 -0.79
N GLY A 118 9.09 2.46 -1.99
CA GLY A 118 10.30 1.81 -2.48
C GLY A 118 10.03 0.47 -3.16
N THR A 119 11.01 -0.44 -3.18
CA THR A 119 10.81 -1.78 -3.75
C THR A 119 10.11 -2.69 -2.76
N HIS A 120 9.15 -3.47 -3.22
CA HIS A 120 8.42 -4.47 -2.43
C HIS A 120 8.50 -5.82 -3.15
N GLU A 121 9.00 -6.84 -2.46
CA GLU A 121 9.05 -8.22 -2.92
C GLU A 121 8.26 -9.11 -1.96
N ASN A 122 7.39 -9.96 -2.50
CA ASN A 122 6.57 -10.89 -1.71
C ASN A 122 6.71 -12.31 -2.28
N ARG A 123 7.08 -13.27 -1.41
CA ARG A 123 7.24 -14.69 -1.77
C ARG A 123 5.90 -15.44 -1.73
N ASN A 124 5.92 -16.70 -2.18
CA ASN A 124 4.76 -17.58 -2.14
C ASN A 124 4.09 -17.59 -0.76
N GLY A 125 2.76 -17.63 -0.72
CA GLY A 125 1.97 -17.64 0.51
C GLY A 125 1.75 -16.27 1.15
N MET A 126 2.46 -15.23 0.73
CA MET A 126 2.22 -13.86 1.21
C MET A 126 0.89 -13.32 0.70
N ALA A 127 0.25 -12.50 1.53
CA ALA A 127 -0.96 -11.75 1.24
C ALA A 127 -0.87 -10.40 1.97
N LEU A 128 -1.76 -9.47 1.63
CA LEU A 128 -2.02 -8.28 2.44
C LEU A 128 -3.52 -8.15 2.64
N ASP A 129 -3.94 -7.94 3.88
CA ASP A 129 -5.36 -7.82 4.20
C ASP A 129 -5.93 -6.47 3.72
N PRO A 130 -7.25 -6.40 3.45
CA PRO A 130 -7.88 -5.16 3.05
C PRO A 130 -7.62 -4.04 4.04
N HIS A 131 -7.19 -2.88 3.54
CA HIS A 131 -6.84 -1.74 4.35
C HIS A 131 -7.08 -0.42 3.63
N VAL A 132 -7.09 0.65 4.43
CA VAL A 132 -6.91 2.03 3.97
C VAL A 132 -5.62 2.55 4.60
N ASP A 133 -4.76 3.15 3.79
CA ASP A 133 -3.50 3.75 4.22
C ASP A 133 -3.72 4.93 5.18
N PHE A 134 -2.68 5.28 5.94
CA PHE A 134 -2.63 6.55 6.66
C PHE A 134 -2.87 7.75 5.73
N ASN A 135 -3.62 8.75 6.19
CA ASN A 135 -4.06 9.86 5.34
C ASN A 135 -3.12 11.08 5.32
N TYR A 136 -2.13 11.14 6.22
CA TYR A 136 -1.09 12.19 6.22
C TYR A 136 0.30 11.59 6.25
N HIS A 137 1.27 12.24 5.61
CA HIS A 137 2.68 11.87 5.68
C HIS A 137 3.11 11.71 7.16
N PRO A 138 3.86 10.65 7.54
CA PRO A 138 4.14 10.38 8.95
C PRO A 138 4.90 11.48 9.68
N SER A 139 5.81 12.18 8.99
CA SER A 139 6.58 13.30 9.55
C SER A 139 6.10 14.68 9.10
N GLU A 140 5.30 14.75 8.03
CA GLU A 140 4.91 16.02 7.40
C GLU A 140 3.39 16.16 7.46
N ARG A 141 2.86 17.38 7.50
CA ARG A 141 1.41 17.60 7.47
C ARG A 141 0.81 17.55 6.06
N TRP A 142 1.43 16.80 5.15
CA TRP A 142 0.96 16.67 3.78
C TRP A 142 -0.10 15.59 3.68
N HIS A 143 -1.15 15.85 2.92
CA HIS A 143 -2.21 14.89 2.64
C HIS A 143 -1.71 13.85 1.67
N ARG A 144 -1.82 12.56 2.00
CA ARG A 144 -1.56 11.47 1.05
C ARG A 144 -2.65 11.53 -0.03
N ARG A 145 -2.24 11.55 -1.31
CA ARG A 145 -3.16 11.67 -2.45
C ARG A 145 -3.18 10.46 -3.34
N LEU A 146 -2.02 9.91 -3.67
CA LEU A 146 -1.92 8.84 -4.67
C LEU A 146 -0.97 7.76 -4.22
N ASN A 147 -1.38 6.52 -4.46
CA ASN A 147 -0.48 5.39 -4.59
C ASN A 147 -0.26 5.10 -6.06
N LEU A 148 1.01 4.98 -6.47
CA LEU A 148 1.42 4.54 -7.80
C LEU A 148 2.30 3.31 -7.63
N ILE A 149 1.87 2.18 -8.18
CA ILE A 149 2.54 0.89 -8.05
C ILE A 149 2.94 0.38 -9.44
N ILE A 150 4.23 0.12 -9.64
CA ILE A 150 4.76 -0.45 -10.89
C ILE A 150 5.14 -1.91 -10.63
N TYR A 151 4.61 -2.83 -11.44
CA TYR A 151 4.86 -4.26 -11.32
C TYR A 151 5.98 -4.74 -12.25
N LEU A 152 6.84 -5.62 -11.74
CA LEU A 152 8.02 -6.14 -12.45
C LEU A 152 8.03 -7.68 -12.50
N ASN A 153 6.92 -8.28 -12.94
CA ASN A 153 6.71 -9.73 -12.89
C ASN A 153 6.48 -10.34 -14.30
N PRO A 154 7.56 -10.63 -15.06
CA PRO A 154 7.43 -11.28 -16.36
C PRO A 154 6.76 -12.65 -16.22
N GLY A 155 5.76 -12.91 -17.07
CA GLY A 155 5.06 -14.19 -17.11
C GLY A 155 4.15 -14.48 -15.92
N TRP A 156 3.84 -13.49 -15.07
CA TRP A 156 2.90 -13.69 -13.97
C TRP A 156 1.49 -14.00 -14.48
N ALA A 157 0.91 -15.11 -14.01
CA ALA A 157 -0.47 -15.46 -14.31
C ALA A 157 -1.38 -15.06 -13.15
N ASP A 158 -2.50 -14.40 -13.45
CA ASP A 158 -3.44 -13.89 -12.44
C ASP A 158 -3.97 -14.99 -11.50
N GLN A 159 -4.07 -16.22 -11.98
CA GLN A 159 -4.46 -17.39 -11.17
C GLN A 159 -3.47 -17.76 -10.05
N TRP A 160 -2.25 -17.22 -10.06
CA TRP A 160 -1.28 -17.39 -8.98
C TRP A 160 -1.54 -16.42 -7.81
N GLY A 161 -2.54 -15.55 -7.90
CA GLY A 161 -2.82 -14.52 -6.90
C GLY A 161 -1.77 -13.41 -6.89
N GLY A 162 -1.67 -12.68 -5.78
CA GLY A 162 -0.90 -11.43 -5.71
C GLY A 162 -1.54 -10.28 -6.50
N CYS A 163 -2.78 -10.43 -6.93
CA CYS A 163 -3.55 -9.39 -7.61
C CYS A 163 -3.87 -8.28 -6.62
N LEU A 164 -3.74 -7.02 -7.05
CA LEU A 164 -4.23 -5.88 -6.29
C LEU A 164 -5.76 -5.92 -6.28
N GLU A 165 -6.34 -5.99 -5.10
CA GLU A 165 -7.77 -6.06 -4.87
C GLU A 165 -8.28 -4.70 -4.41
N LEU A 166 -9.33 -4.18 -5.05
CA LEU A 166 -9.99 -2.93 -4.68
C LEU A 166 -11.43 -3.21 -4.23
N PHE A 167 -11.81 -2.67 -3.09
CA PHE A 167 -13.10 -2.95 -2.44
C PHE A 167 -13.94 -1.68 -2.34
N ARG A 168 -15.26 -1.84 -2.45
CA ARG A 168 -16.19 -0.78 -2.06
C ARG A 168 -16.23 -0.62 -0.54
N ASP A 169 -16.43 -1.73 0.16
CA ASP A 169 -16.37 -1.82 1.62
C ASP A 169 -16.15 -3.29 2.03
N PRO A 170 -14.93 -3.67 2.47
CA PRO A 170 -14.60 -5.04 2.85
C PRO A 170 -15.26 -5.49 4.17
N HIS A 171 -15.88 -4.58 4.94
CA HIS A 171 -16.70 -4.95 6.10
C HIS A 171 -18.09 -5.47 5.68
N VAL A 172 -18.59 -5.03 4.53
CA VAL A 172 -19.93 -5.38 4.02
C VAL A 172 -19.87 -6.53 3.04
N ASP A 173 -18.94 -6.47 2.07
CA ASP A 173 -18.71 -7.55 1.10
C ASP A 173 -17.21 -7.86 1.07
N PRO A 174 -16.78 -9.07 1.50
CA PRO A 174 -15.38 -9.44 1.53
C PRO A 174 -14.78 -9.71 0.14
N ARG A 175 -15.58 -9.62 -0.94
CA ARG A 175 -15.10 -9.81 -2.32
C ARG A 175 -14.64 -8.49 -2.93
N PRO A 176 -13.53 -8.48 -3.67
CA PRO A 176 -13.08 -7.30 -4.36
C PRO A 176 -14.08 -6.89 -5.45
N SER A 177 -14.34 -5.58 -5.57
CA SER A 177 -15.07 -5.01 -6.69
C SER A 177 -14.22 -4.99 -7.96
N ARG A 178 -12.89 -4.95 -7.81
CA ARG A 178 -11.92 -5.03 -8.90
C ARG A 178 -10.69 -5.79 -8.44
N SER A 179 -10.16 -6.66 -9.31
CA SER A 179 -8.88 -7.35 -9.11
C SER A 179 -7.98 -7.05 -10.31
N ILE A 180 -6.71 -6.72 -10.04
CA ILE A 180 -5.74 -6.27 -11.05
C ILE A 180 -4.46 -7.11 -10.90
N GLY A 181 -4.17 -7.93 -11.91
CA GLY A 181 -2.97 -8.77 -11.95
C GLY A 181 -1.67 -7.97 -11.93
N PRO A 182 -0.61 -8.43 -11.23
CA PRO A 182 0.65 -7.71 -11.08
C PRO A 182 1.60 -7.95 -12.27
N SER A 183 1.10 -7.86 -13.50
CA SER A 183 1.86 -8.17 -14.72
C SER A 183 3.04 -7.23 -14.95
N TYR A 184 4.08 -7.70 -15.64
CA TYR A 184 5.25 -6.89 -15.98
C TYR A 184 4.92 -5.55 -16.67
N ASN A 185 5.56 -4.48 -16.21
CA ASN A 185 5.41 -3.10 -16.70
C ASN A 185 3.96 -2.57 -16.65
N ARG A 186 3.11 -3.15 -15.79
CA ARG A 186 1.82 -2.58 -15.42
C ARG A 186 2.01 -1.58 -14.29
N CYS A 187 1.50 -0.37 -14.48
CA CYS A 187 1.37 0.64 -13.44
C CYS A 187 -0.08 0.70 -12.98
N VAL A 188 -0.31 0.71 -11.67
CA VAL A 188 -1.62 1.01 -11.10
C VAL A 188 -1.52 2.28 -10.26
N ILE A 189 -2.37 3.26 -10.55
CA ILE A 189 -2.50 4.51 -9.83
C ILE A 189 -3.87 4.53 -9.17
N PHE A 190 -3.96 4.90 -7.89
CA PHE A 190 -5.25 5.10 -7.24
C PHE A 190 -5.22 6.21 -6.22
N GLU A 191 -6.35 6.90 -6.06
CA GLU A 191 -6.53 7.93 -5.04
C GLU A 191 -6.58 7.30 -3.65
N THR A 192 -5.88 7.91 -2.70
CA THR A 192 -5.95 7.55 -1.27
C THR A 192 -7.00 8.39 -0.55
N SER A 193 -7.95 7.71 0.07
CA SER A 193 -9.02 8.26 0.88
C SER A 193 -9.50 7.21 1.87
N GLU A 194 -10.41 7.60 2.75
CA GLU A 194 -11.02 6.82 3.82
C GLU A 194 -11.94 5.71 3.29
N LYS A 195 -12.16 5.66 1.97
CA LYS A 195 -12.90 4.62 1.25
C LYS A 195 -12.04 3.85 0.23
N SER A 196 -10.75 4.17 0.14
CA SER A 196 -9.84 3.54 -0.83
C SER A 196 -9.33 2.19 -0.32
N TRP A 197 -10.28 1.29 0.00
CA TRP A 197 -10.00 -0.04 0.53
C TRP A 197 -9.30 -0.90 -0.50
N HIS A 198 -8.10 -1.37 -0.18
CA HIS A 198 -7.31 -2.19 -1.08
C HIS A 198 -6.52 -3.27 -0.35
N ALA A 199 -6.14 -4.32 -1.07
CA ALA A 199 -5.45 -5.50 -0.55
C ALA A 199 -4.59 -6.14 -1.66
N PHE A 200 -3.92 -7.24 -1.36
CA PHE A 200 -3.62 -8.21 -2.42
C PHE A 200 -3.88 -9.63 -1.94
N ASP A 201 -4.43 -10.45 -2.83
CA ASP A 201 -4.79 -11.82 -2.51
C ASP A 201 -3.56 -12.71 -2.35
N GLN A 202 -3.76 -13.84 -1.68
CA GLN A 202 -2.66 -14.73 -1.33
C GLN A 202 -1.97 -15.27 -2.58
N ILE A 203 -0.65 -15.14 -2.63
CA ILE A 203 0.18 -15.73 -3.68
C ILE A 203 0.16 -17.26 -3.53
N ARG A 204 -0.19 -17.97 -4.60
CA ARG A 204 -0.23 -19.42 -4.71
C ARG A 204 0.47 -19.87 -5.98
N LEU A 205 1.79 -19.95 -5.92
CA LEU A 205 2.61 -20.39 -7.04
C LEU A 205 2.50 -21.91 -7.23
N PRO A 206 2.49 -22.42 -8.48
CA PRO A 206 2.61 -23.84 -8.76
C PRO A 206 4.01 -24.36 -8.40
N ALA A 207 4.15 -25.69 -8.29
CA ALA A 207 5.39 -26.32 -7.84
C ALA A 207 6.60 -25.98 -8.73
N GLU A 208 6.38 -25.80 -10.02
CA GLU A 208 7.40 -25.49 -11.02
C GLU A 208 7.83 -24.01 -11.01
N GLN A 209 7.16 -23.15 -10.25
CA GLN A 209 7.41 -21.71 -10.20
C GLN A 209 7.67 -21.19 -8.77
N GLN A 210 8.06 -22.07 -7.84
CA GLN A 210 8.26 -21.69 -6.42
C GLN A 210 9.33 -20.62 -6.19
N ASP A 211 10.28 -20.48 -7.12
CA ASP A 211 11.36 -19.51 -7.03
C ASP A 211 10.94 -18.10 -7.51
N LEU A 212 9.75 -17.94 -8.07
CA LEU A 212 9.23 -16.63 -8.45
C LEU A 212 8.74 -15.85 -7.22
N SER A 213 8.80 -14.52 -7.32
CA SER A 213 8.28 -13.61 -6.31
C SER A 213 7.53 -12.45 -6.97
N ARG A 214 6.55 -11.90 -6.23
CA ARG A 214 5.79 -10.72 -6.64
C ARG A 214 6.59 -9.46 -6.30
N ARG A 215 7.13 -8.84 -7.34
CA ARG A 215 7.96 -7.63 -7.30
C ARG A 215 7.17 -6.40 -7.75
N SER A 216 7.33 -5.33 -7.00
CA SER A 216 6.74 -4.02 -7.32
C SER A 216 7.59 -2.87 -6.79
N ILE A 217 7.34 -1.68 -7.34
CA ILE A 217 7.86 -0.41 -6.84
C ILE A 217 6.65 0.42 -6.43
N ALA A 218 6.58 0.82 -5.16
CA ALA A 218 5.50 1.64 -4.61
C ALA A 218 5.98 3.08 -4.42
N LEU A 219 5.28 4.01 -5.05
CA LEU A 219 5.53 5.45 -5.01
C LEU A 219 4.30 6.15 -4.46
N TYR A 220 4.51 7.10 -3.55
CA TYR A 220 3.44 7.82 -2.88
C TYR A 220 3.57 9.32 -3.13
N PHE A 221 2.45 9.95 -3.46
CA PHE A 221 2.39 11.38 -3.72
C PHE A 221 1.40 12.06 -2.80
N TYR A 222 1.75 13.29 -2.44
CA TYR A 222 1.07 14.07 -1.42
C TYR A 222 0.68 15.45 -1.96
N THR A 223 -0.18 16.17 -1.26
CA THR A 223 -0.41 17.60 -1.47
C THR A 223 -0.31 18.34 -0.14
N LYS A 224 0.01 19.64 -0.17
CA LYS A 224 -0.02 20.46 1.06
C LYS A 224 -1.42 20.64 1.59
N ASP A 225 -2.36 20.86 0.67
CA ASP A 225 -3.74 21.14 0.96
C ASP A 225 -4.64 20.11 0.26
N ARG A 226 -5.83 19.89 0.83
CA ARG A 226 -6.89 19.05 0.26
C ARG A 226 -8.23 19.74 0.52
N PRO A 227 -9.20 19.71 -0.41
CA PRO A 227 -10.53 20.28 -0.19
C PRO A 227 -11.13 19.77 1.12
N ALA A 228 -11.76 20.65 1.89
CA ALA A 228 -12.17 20.33 3.26
C ALA A 228 -13.13 19.12 3.31
N GLU A 229 -14.01 19.01 2.33
CA GLU A 229 -14.94 17.90 2.10
C GLU A 229 -14.26 16.55 1.80
N GLU A 230 -13.00 16.56 1.36
CA GLU A 230 -12.18 15.38 1.13
C GLU A 230 -11.19 15.10 2.28
N THR A 231 -11.26 15.86 3.37
CA THR A 231 -10.40 15.63 4.54
C THR A 231 -11.09 14.79 5.61
N ALA A 232 -10.31 13.96 6.31
CA ALA A 232 -10.72 13.33 7.55
C ALA A 232 -9.71 13.61 8.67
N ALA A 233 -10.10 13.21 9.89
CA ALA A 233 -9.18 13.23 11.02
C ALA A 233 -7.93 12.39 10.70
N ARG A 234 -6.76 12.85 11.18
CA ARG A 234 -5.50 12.13 10.98
C ARG A 234 -5.60 10.72 11.58
N HIS A 235 -5.26 9.71 10.79
CA HIS A 235 -5.23 8.33 11.24
C HIS A 235 -4.04 7.55 10.66
N THR A 236 -3.75 6.42 11.29
CA THR A 236 -2.82 5.40 10.79
C THR A 236 -3.53 4.49 9.78
N THR A 237 -2.81 3.54 9.18
CA THR A 237 -3.44 2.52 8.34
C THR A 237 -4.49 1.73 9.13
N PHE A 238 -5.65 1.50 8.54
CA PHE A 238 -6.72 0.67 9.09
C PHE A 238 -6.78 -0.65 8.35
N TYR A 239 -6.74 -1.76 9.07
CA TYR A 239 -6.88 -3.10 8.49
C TYR A 239 -8.26 -3.69 8.79
N VAL A 240 -8.80 -4.40 7.81
CA VAL A 240 -9.98 -5.25 7.94
C VAL A 240 -9.52 -6.69 7.86
N ASN A 241 -9.55 -7.37 9.01
CA ASN A 241 -9.23 -8.79 9.07
C ASN A 241 -10.15 -9.56 8.12
N ARG A 242 -9.60 -10.53 7.40
CA ARG A 242 -10.39 -11.39 6.48
C ARG A 242 -11.55 -12.05 7.22
N GLN A 243 -12.68 -12.18 6.51
CA GLN A 243 -13.88 -12.83 7.01
C GLN A 243 -13.79 -14.35 6.83
N LEU A 244 -14.73 -15.08 7.43
CA LEU A 244 -14.88 -16.51 7.19
C LEU A 244 -15.07 -16.77 5.68
N PRO A 245 -14.41 -17.79 5.11
CA PRO A 245 -14.63 -18.19 3.72
C PRO A 245 -16.12 -18.46 3.44
N GLU A 246 -16.60 -18.05 2.26
CA GLU A 246 -18.01 -18.17 1.88
C GLU A 246 -18.55 -19.61 1.89
N HIS A 247 -17.69 -20.61 1.69
CA HIS A 247 -18.11 -22.02 1.71
C HIS A 247 -18.36 -22.57 3.13
N ILE A 248 -17.94 -21.86 4.17
CA ILE A 248 -18.21 -22.23 5.57
C ILE A 248 -19.57 -21.66 5.96
N GLN A 249 -20.61 -22.50 5.83
CA GLN A 249 -22.01 -22.15 6.10
C GLN A 249 -22.68 -23.17 7.04
N GLU A 250 -23.90 -22.87 7.48
CA GLU A 250 -24.72 -23.82 8.24
C GLU A 250 -24.84 -25.17 7.49
N GLY A 251 -24.61 -26.27 8.21
CA GLY A 251 -24.61 -27.61 7.64
C GLY A 251 -23.30 -28.05 6.98
N HIS A 252 -22.31 -27.15 6.79
CA HIS A 252 -20.99 -27.54 6.28
C HIS A 252 -20.20 -28.33 7.33
N THR A 253 -19.70 -29.51 6.94
CA THR A 253 -18.79 -30.29 7.79
C THR A 253 -17.36 -29.84 7.52
N LEU A 254 -16.70 -29.27 8.54
CA LEU A 254 -15.36 -28.71 8.41
C LEU A 254 -14.34 -29.76 7.95
N SER A 255 -13.64 -29.45 6.87
CA SER A 255 -12.43 -30.18 6.46
C SER A 255 -11.23 -29.80 7.33
N ARG A 256 -10.14 -30.56 7.21
CA ARG A 256 -8.86 -30.21 7.85
C ARG A 256 -8.37 -28.81 7.46
N ASN A 257 -8.54 -28.43 6.19
CA ASN A 257 -8.15 -27.12 5.69
C ASN A 257 -9.04 -26.01 6.27
N ASP A 258 -10.34 -26.27 6.44
CA ASP A 258 -11.26 -25.31 7.07
C ASP A 258 -10.86 -25.04 8.52
N VAL A 259 -10.56 -26.08 9.28
CA VAL A 259 -10.08 -25.94 10.66
C VAL A 259 -8.78 -25.14 10.73
N ALA A 260 -7.83 -25.40 9.83
CA ALA A 260 -6.58 -24.65 9.77
C ALA A 260 -6.81 -23.17 9.46
N ASN A 261 -7.67 -22.87 8.47
CA ASN A 261 -8.01 -21.50 8.09
C ASN A 261 -8.72 -20.75 9.23
N ILE A 262 -9.72 -21.37 9.88
CA ILE A 262 -10.42 -20.77 11.03
C ILE A 262 -9.42 -20.42 12.14
N LYS A 263 -8.50 -21.34 12.47
CA LYS A 263 -7.47 -21.07 13.50
C LYS A 263 -6.60 -19.89 13.12
N GLN A 264 -6.13 -19.84 11.88
CA GLN A 264 -5.32 -18.71 11.39
C GLN A 264 -6.08 -17.37 11.47
N LEU A 265 -7.37 -17.35 11.12
CA LEU A 265 -8.21 -16.15 11.23
C LEU A 265 -8.37 -15.69 12.69
N LEU A 266 -8.54 -16.64 13.63
CA LEU A 266 -8.64 -16.33 15.05
C LEU A 266 -7.31 -15.82 15.61
N GLU A 267 -6.20 -16.49 15.30
CA GLU A 267 -4.85 -16.07 15.73
C GLU A 267 -4.53 -14.66 15.23
N ALA A 268 -4.82 -14.35 13.96
CA ALA A 268 -4.63 -13.01 13.41
C ALA A 268 -5.49 -11.96 14.14
N ARG A 269 -6.75 -12.30 14.46
CA ARG A 269 -7.67 -11.40 15.18
C ARG A 269 -7.23 -11.16 16.62
N ASP A 270 -6.83 -12.20 17.33
CA ASP A 270 -6.34 -12.10 18.71
C ASP A 270 -5.00 -11.35 18.80
N GLY A 271 -4.12 -11.55 17.81
CA GLY A 271 -2.89 -10.77 17.65
C GLY A 271 -3.17 -9.29 17.47
N HIS A 272 -4.08 -8.92 16.56
CA HIS A 272 -4.49 -7.54 16.33
C HIS A 272 -5.11 -6.91 17.60
N ILE A 273 -6.02 -7.63 18.29
CA ILE A 273 -6.61 -7.16 19.55
C ILE A 273 -5.52 -6.91 20.61
N SER A 274 -4.55 -7.82 20.73
CA SER A 274 -3.45 -7.69 21.68
C SER A 274 -2.57 -6.47 21.37
N MET A 275 -2.27 -6.22 20.10
CA MET A 275 -1.55 -5.02 19.65
C MET A 275 -2.30 -3.75 20.03
N LEU A 276 -3.60 -3.66 19.73
CA LEU A 276 -4.43 -2.49 20.07
C LEU A 276 -4.49 -2.24 21.58
N TYR A 277 -4.57 -3.28 22.42
CA TYR A 277 -4.48 -3.12 23.87
C TYR A 277 -3.10 -2.61 24.31
N GLY A 278 -2.03 -3.10 23.68
CA GLY A 278 -0.67 -2.63 23.89
C GLY A 278 -0.51 -1.13 23.58
N GLU A 279 -0.95 -0.71 22.41
CA GLU A 279 -0.92 0.69 21.96
C GLU A 279 -1.77 1.60 22.85
N ASN A 280 -3.00 1.20 23.16
CA ASN A 280 -3.87 1.94 24.08
C ASN A 280 -3.20 2.12 25.46
N THR A 281 -2.56 1.07 25.97
CA THR A 281 -1.81 1.13 27.23
C THR A 281 -0.62 2.08 27.14
N ALA A 282 0.12 2.06 26.03
CA ALA A 282 1.25 2.96 25.78
C ALA A 282 0.80 4.43 25.68
N LEU A 283 -0.29 4.71 24.95
CA LEU A 283 -0.89 6.04 24.83
C LEU A 283 -1.36 6.57 26.19
N ARG A 284 -2.00 5.73 27.02
CA ARG A 284 -2.38 6.10 28.39
C ARG A 284 -1.16 6.46 29.24
N LYS A 285 -0.10 5.64 29.20
CA LYS A 285 1.16 5.94 29.90
C LYS A 285 1.80 7.24 29.42
N ALA A 286 1.79 7.50 28.11
CA ALA A 286 2.32 8.75 27.54
C ALA A 286 1.49 9.96 27.98
N GLN A 287 0.16 9.83 27.98
CA GLN A 287 -0.75 10.85 28.51
C GLN A 287 -0.40 11.17 29.96
N ASP A 288 -0.34 10.16 30.84
CA ASP A 288 -0.05 10.33 32.28
C ASP A 288 1.33 10.97 32.56
N ARG A 289 2.31 10.78 31.66
CA ARG A 289 3.66 11.36 31.77
C ARG A 289 3.75 12.81 31.30
N GLY A 290 2.85 13.26 30.42
CA GLY A 290 2.83 14.66 29.95
C GLY A 290 2.34 15.62 31.03
N LEU A 291 2.84 16.86 31.07
CA LEU A 291 2.43 17.90 32.03
C LEU A 291 0.89 18.03 32.16
N THR A 292 0.18 18.06 31.04
CA THR A 292 -1.28 18.15 30.99
C THR A 292 -1.97 16.87 31.48
N GLY A 293 -1.43 15.69 31.16
CA GLY A 293 -2.03 14.43 31.59
C GLY A 293 -1.73 14.09 33.04
N HIS A 294 -0.59 14.54 33.58
CA HIS A 294 -0.31 14.48 35.02
C HIS A 294 -1.31 15.32 35.82
N LEU A 295 -1.61 16.55 35.35
CA LEU A 295 -2.64 17.41 35.94
C LEU A 295 -4.05 16.79 35.84
N LEU A 296 -4.43 16.24 34.68
CA LEU A 296 -5.71 15.53 34.49
C LEU A 296 -5.81 14.28 35.38
N TYR A 297 -4.72 13.53 35.53
CA TYR A 297 -4.64 12.35 36.40
C TYR A 297 -4.86 12.73 37.87
N LEU A 298 -4.21 13.79 38.35
CA LEU A 298 -4.39 14.31 39.71
C LEU A 298 -5.83 14.81 39.93
N ALA A 299 -6.40 15.53 38.95
CA ALA A 299 -7.79 16.00 39.02
C ALA A 299 -8.79 14.83 39.05
N LYS A 300 -8.59 13.79 38.23
CA LYS A 300 -9.44 12.58 38.22
C LYS A 300 -9.30 11.80 39.53
N ARG A 301 -8.10 11.68 40.10
CA ARG A 301 -7.89 11.09 41.43
C ARG A 301 -8.60 11.87 42.53
N ALA A 302 -8.53 13.19 42.51
CA ALA A 302 -9.21 14.04 43.48
C ALA A 302 -10.73 13.88 43.37
N TYR A 303 -11.28 13.91 42.15
CA TYR A 303 -12.70 13.69 41.89
C TYR A 303 -13.20 12.32 42.39
N VAL A 304 -12.48 11.24 42.07
CA VAL A 304 -12.85 9.88 42.52
C VAL A 304 -12.76 9.73 44.04
N ARG A 305 -11.80 10.39 44.70
CA ARG A 305 -11.67 10.37 46.17
C ARG A 305 -12.73 11.20 46.88
N TYR A 306 -13.18 12.30 46.28
CA TYR A 306 -14.24 13.16 46.83
C TYR A 306 -15.64 12.55 46.67
N ARG A 307 -15.79 11.58 45.76
CA ARG A 307 -17.05 10.87 45.48
C ARG A 307 -17.23 9.58 46.30
N ARG A 308 -16.26 9.24 47.16
CA ARG A 308 -16.39 8.24 48.23
C ARG A 308 -16.66 8.97 49.54
#